data_AF-A0AAV7R4T7-F1
#
_entry.id   AF-A0AAV7R4T7-F1
#
_cell.length_a   1.000
_cell.length_b   1.000
_cell.length_c   1.000
_cell.angle_alpha   90.00
_cell.angle_beta   90.00
_cell.angle_gamma   90.00
#
_symmetry.space_group_name_H-M   'P 1'
#
loop_
_entity.id
_entity.type
_entity.pdbx_description
1 polymer ?
#
loop_
_entity_poly.entity_id
_entity_poly.type
_entity_poly.pdbx_seq_one_letter_code
_entity_poly.pdbx_strand_id
1 'polypeptide(L)'
;YLPWFEVFYKLLNVLADYTSKAQDSQWNELLESLYTLSVPEPGAPVHLSVHSYFTVPDYRELPSIPENRNLTEYFVAVDVNNMLHVYASMLYERRILICSSKLSTLTACIHGSSAMLYPMYWQHVYIPVLPPHLLDY
;
A
#
# COMPACT_ATOMS: atom_id res chain seq x y z
N TYR A 1 8.30 -10.63 0.28
CA TYR A 1 7.14 -9.73 0.05
C TYR A 1 7.49 -8.36 0.63
N LEU A 2 7.19 -7.26 -0.09
CA LEU A 2 7.63 -5.90 0.27
C LEU A 2 6.43 -4.95 0.32
N PRO A 3 6.11 -4.31 1.47
CA PRO A 3 4.96 -3.42 1.60
C PRO A 3 5.25 -1.97 1.15
N TRP A 4 5.90 -1.78 0.01
CA TRP A 4 6.36 -0.46 -0.46
C TRP A 4 5.31 0.24 -1.34
N PHE A 5 4.16 0.57 -0.76
CA PHE A 5 3.01 1.13 -1.49
C PHE A 5 3.40 2.31 -2.38
N GLU A 6 4.07 3.31 -1.82
CA GLU A 6 4.45 4.55 -2.50
C GLU A 6 5.42 4.29 -3.66
N VAL A 7 6.37 3.36 -3.47
CA VAL A 7 7.33 2.95 -4.50
C VAL A 7 6.60 2.25 -5.64
N PHE A 8 5.81 1.22 -5.34
CA PHE A 8 5.11 0.46 -6.37
C PHE A 8 4.06 1.28 -7.11
N TYR A 9 3.36 2.21 -6.46
CA TYR A 9 2.46 3.13 -7.14
C TYR A 9 3.20 4.02 -8.14
N LYS A 10 4.37 4.57 -7.77
CA LYS A 10 5.19 5.35 -8.71
C LYS A 10 5.69 4.49 -9.87
N LEU A 11 6.17 3.27 -9.60
CA LEU A 11 6.62 2.35 -10.63
C LEU A 11 5.51 1.96 -11.62
N LEU A 12 4.30 1.68 -11.11
CA LEU A 12 3.15 1.39 -11.97
C LEU A 12 2.80 2.57 -12.90
N ASN A 13 2.90 3.81 -12.41
CA ASN A 13 2.69 4.99 -13.26
C ASN A 13 3.75 5.10 -14.36
N VAL A 14 5.02 4.83 -14.05
CA VAL A 14 6.11 4.82 -15.05
C VAL A 14 5.89 3.72 -16.09
N LEU A 15 5.56 2.51 -15.65
CA LEU A 15 5.27 1.39 -16.55
C LEU A 15 4.06 1.67 -17.45
N ALA A 16 3.02 2.30 -16.92
CA ALA A 16 1.85 2.72 -17.69
C ALA A 16 2.22 3.78 -18.75
N ASP A 17 3.07 4.75 -18.41
CA ASP A 17 3.58 5.75 -19.36
C ASP A 17 4.37 5.09 -20.50
N TYR A 18 5.31 4.19 -20.19
CA TYR A 18 6.07 3.44 -21.19
C TYR A 18 5.17 2.59 -22.09
N THR A 19 4.16 1.94 -21.51
CA THR A 19 3.16 1.16 -22.25
C THR A 19 2.39 2.07 -23.21
N SER A 20 1.95 3.24 -22.75
CA SER A 20 1.21 4.20 -23.59
C SER A 20 2.04 4.77 -24.75
N LYS A 21 3.37 4.84 -24.58
CA LYS A 21 4.34 5.36 -25.56
C LYS A 21 4.98 4.26 -26.40
N ALA A 22 4.57 3.00 -26.25
CA ALA A 22 5.18 1.83 -26.90
C ALA A 22 6.70 1.73 -26.69
N GLN A 23 7.18 2.05 -25.50
CA GLN A 23 8.59 2.03 -25.10
C GLN A 23 8.98 0.66 -24.50
N ASP A 24 8.85 -0.40 -25.31
CA ASP A 24 9.00 -1.78 -24.84
C ASP A 24 10.41 -2.09 -24.30
N SER A 25 11.45 -1.47 -24.87
CA SER A 25 12.83 -1.67 -24.40
C SER A 25 13.01 -1.16 -22.97
N GLN A 26 12.58 0.08 -22.69
CA GLN A 26 12.68 0.68 -21.36
C GLN A 26 11.77 -0.03 -20.35
N TRP A 27 10.60 -0.50 -20.81
CA TRP A 27 9.68 -1.28 -19.98
C TRP A 27 10.32 -2.58 -19.50
N ASN A 28 10.94 -3.34 -20.41
CA ASN A 28 11.62 -4.59 -20.07
C ASN A 28 12.86 -4.36 -19.21
N GLU A 29 13.69 -3.37 -19.55
CA GLU A 29 14.90 -3.03 -18.77
C GLU A 29 14.56 -2.66 -17.31
N LEU A 30 13.50 -1.87 -17.10
CA LEU A 30 13.06 -1.47 -15.76
C LEU A 30 12.63 -2.69 -14.93
N LEU A 31 11.86 -3.60 -15.53
CA LEU A 31 11.37 -4.80 -14.83
C LEU A 31 12.47 -5.82 -14.58
N GLU A 32 13.38 -6.04 -15.53
CA GLU A 32 14.52 -6.92 -15.36
C GLU A 32 15.45 -6.41 -14.27
N SER A 33 15.72 -5.10 -14.24
CA SER A 33 16.50 -4.46 -13.19
C SER A 33 15.82 -4.59 -11.82
N LEU A 34 14.50 -4.36 -11.74
CA LEU A 34 13.75 -4.50 -10.50
C LEU A 34 13.68 -5.96 -10.01
N TYR A 35 13.56 -6.92 -10.93
CA TYR A 35 13.44 -8.35 -10.61
C TYR A 35 14.76 -8.98 -10.18
N THR A 36 15.87 -8.56 -10.79
CA THR A 36 17.22 -9.06 -10.46
C THR A 36 17.84 -8.37 -9.24
N LEU A 37 17.28 -7.24 -8.81
CA LEU A 37 17.71 -6.50 -7.63
C LEU A 37 17.57 -7.36 -6.37
N SER A 38 18.68 -7.55 -5.64
CA SER A 38 18.64 -8.12 -4.29
C SER A 38 17.91 -7.15 -3.36
N VAL A 39 17.16 -7.69 -2.39
CA VAL A 39 16.38 -6.85 -1.46
C VAL A 39 17.33 -5.90 -0.72
N PRO A 40 17.24 -4.57 -0.97
CA PRO A 40 18.11 -3.57 -0.37
C PRO A 40 17.73 -3.26 1.09
N GLU A 41 18.68 -2.72 1.84
CA GLU A 41 18.49 -2.28 3.22
C GLU A 41 17.62 -1.01 3.32
N PRO A 42 16.86 -0.81 4.41
CA PRO A 42 16.12 0.43 4.66
C PRO A 42 17.01 1.68 4.55
N GLY A 43 16.48 2.74 3.93
CA GLY A 43 17.19 4.00 3.72
C GLY A 43 18.18 4.00 2.55
N ALA A 44 18.49 2.85 1.94
CA ALA A 44 19.39 2.80 0.79
C ALA A 44 18.73 3.41 -0.47
N PRO A 45 19.46 4.17 -1.30
CA PRO A 45 18.98 4.61 -2.60
C PRO A 45 19.06 3.46 -3.62
N VAL A 46 18.00 3.28 -4.40
CA VAL A 46 17.92 2.32 -5.50
C VAL A 46 17.71 3.10 -6.80
N HIS A 47 18.57 2.85 -7.78
CA HIS A 47 18.46 3.39 -9.13
C HIS A 47 18.11 2.27 -10.08
N LEU A 48 16.93 2.33 -10.70
CA LEU A 48 16.48 1.35 -11.69
C LEU A 48 16.77 1.83 -13.12
N SER A 49 16.79 3.15 -13.33
CA SER A 49 17.18 3.77 -14.60
C SER A 49 17.64 5.21 -14.35
N VAL A 50 18.11 5.89 -15.40
CA VAL A 50 18.50 7.32 -15.33
C VAL A 50 17.38 8.21 -14.78
N HIS A 51 16.11 7.82 -15.00
CA HIS A 51 14.94 8.62 -14.63
C HIS A 51 14.10 7.97 -13.53
N SER A 52 14.53 6.86 -12.95
CA SER A 52 13.77 6.11 -11.94
C SER A 52 14.66 5.70 -10.78
N TYR A 53 14.45 6.36 -9.65
CA TYR A 53 15.11 6.05 -8.40
C TYR A 53 14.13 6.18 -7.22
N PHE A 54 14.40 5.48 -6.13
CA PHE A 54 13.67 5.60 -4.88
C PHE A 54 14.56 5.27 -3.68
N THR A 55 14.17 5.74 -2.50
CA THR A 55 14.78 5.32 -1.24
C THR A 55 13.95 4.20 -0.64
N VAL A 56 14.61 3.16 -0.17
CA VAL A 56 13.95 2.01 0.46
C VAL A 56 13.26 2.47 1.75
N PRO A 57 11.93 2.29 1.89
CA PRO A 57 11.22 2.71 3.09
C PRO A 57 11.69 1.95 4.34
N ASP A 58 11.84 2.66 5.47
CA ASP A 58 12.00 2.04 6.79
C ASP A 58 10.62 1.84 7.44
N TYR A 59 10.23 0.58 7.63
CA TYR A 59 8.95 0.19 8.22
C TYR A 59 8.96 0.21 9.76
N ARG A 60 10.10 0.56 10.37
CA ARG A 60 10.21 0.81 11.82
C ARG A 60 9.75 2.22 12.18
N GLU A 61 9.76 3.13 11.22
CA GLU A 61 9.24 4.48 11.39
C GLU A 61 7.70 4.45 11.39
N LEU A 62 7.11 5.34 12.18
CA LEU A 62 5.66 5.51 12.16
C LEU A 62 5.23 6.15 10.83
N PRO A 63 4.09 5.72 10.25
CA PRO A 63 3.58 6.34 9.04
C PRO A 63 3.25 7.82 9.28
N SER A 64 3.76 8.70 8.43
CA SER A 64 3.49 10.14 8.46
C SER A 64 2.45 10.54 7.40
N ILE A 65 1.72 11.62 7.66
CA ILE A 65 0.81 12.27 6.71
C ILE A 65 1.53 13.53 6.20
N PRO A 66 1.59 13.78 4.87
CA PRO A 66 0.87 13.09 3.79
C PRO A 66 1.66 11.96 3.09
N GLU A 67 2.85 11.60 3.56
CA GLU A 67 3.77 10.70 2.84
C GLU A 67 3.21 9.28 2.71
N ASN A 68 2.58 8.75 3.76
CA ASN A 68 1.94 7.45 3.73
C ASN A 68 0.55 7.56 3.09
N ARG A 69 0.39 6.99 1.90
CA ARG A 69 -0.85 7.11 1.13
C ARG A 69 -2.04 6.45 1.83
N ASN A 70 -1.83 5.30 2.47
CA ASN A 70 -2.89 4.55 3.12
C ASN A 70 -3.45 5.30 4.33
N LEU A 71 -2.56 5.80 5.21
CA LEU A 71 -2.96 6.57 6.38
C LEU A 71 -3.60 7.90 5.98
N THR A 72 -3.02 8.59 4.99
CA THR A 72 -3.53 9.88 4.52
C THR A 72 -4.95 9.75 3.95
N GLU A 73 -5.17 8.79 3.06
CA GLU A 73 -6.50 8.55 2.46
C GLU A 73 -7.49 8.06 3.52
N TYR A 74 -7.08 7.20 4.46
CA TYR A 74 -7.94 6.77 5.58
C TYR A 74 -8.39 7.95 6.44
N PHE A 75 -7.45 8.82 6.84
CA PHE A 75 -7.73 10.00 7.66
C PHE A 75 -8.62 11.02 6.94
N VAL A 76 -8.47 11.16 5.63
CA VAL A 76 -9.31 12.05 4.82
C VAL A 76 -10.72 11.48 4.61
N ALA A 77 -10.85 10.17 4.45
CA ALA A 77 -12.12 9.54 4.07
C ALA A 77 -13.03 9.16 5.25
N VAL A 78 -12.46 8.99 6.46
CA VAL A 78 -13.19 8.47 7.64
C VAL A 78 -13.17 9.51 8.74
N ASP A 79 -14.34 9.88 9.27
CA ASP A 79 -14.41 10.79 10.40
C ASP A 79 -13.87 10.14 11.69
N VAL A 80 -13.48 11.00 12.63
CA VAL A 80 -12.83 10.57 13.88
C VAL A 80 -13.66 9.58 14.69
N ASN A 81 -14.99 9.71 14.73
CA ASN A 81 -15.83 8.77 15.49
C ASN A 81 -15.80 7.39 14.86
N ASN A 82 -15.93 7.32 13.54
CA ASN A 82 -15.81 6.05 12.83
C ASN A 82 -14.41 5.44 12.93
N MET A 83 -13.34 6.26 12.92
CA MET A 83 -11.99 5.76 13.18
C MET A 83 -11.88 5.10 14.57
N LEU A 84 -12.44 5.73 15.61
CA LEU A 84 -12.47 5.19 16.97
C LEU A 84 -13.30 3.90 17.06
N HIS A 85 -14.44 3.83 16.37
CA HIS A 85 -15.27 2.63 16.31
C HIS A 85 -14.55 1.45 15.65
N VAL A 86 -13.85 1.69 14.53
CA VAL A 86 -13.05 0.66 13.85
C VAL A 86 -11.91 0.20 14.76
N TYR A 87 -11.17 1.13 15.37
CA TYR A 87 -10.09 0.81 16.30
C TYR A 87 -10.58 -0.05 17.48
N ALA A 88 -11.67 0.36 18.14
CA ALA A 88 -12.27 -0.42 19.21
C ALA A 88 -12.72 -1.80 18.71
N SER A 89 -13.36 -1.89 17.54
CA SER A 89 -13.79 -3.17 16.96
C SER A 89 -12.63 -4.12 16.70
N MET A 90 -11.47 -3.60 16.26
CA MET A 90 -10.24 -4.37 16.10
C MET A 90 -9.69 -4.86 17.44
N LEU A 91 -9.68 -4.03 18.47
CA LEU A 91 -9.25 -4.44 19.82
C LEU A 91 -10.11 -5.56 20.42
N TYR A 92 -11.38 -5.64 20.02
CA TYR A 92 -12.31 -6.73 20.40
C TYR A 92 -12.33 -7.89 19.40
N GLU A 93 -11.41 -7.92 18.44
CA GLU A 93 -11.29 -8.95 17.40
C GLU A 93 -12.62 -9.22 16.66
N ARG A 94 -13.41 -8.18 16.41
CA ARG A 94 -14.70 -8.32 15.72
C ARG A 94 -14.51 -8.62 14.24
N ARG A 95 -15.55 -9.19 13.63
CA ARG A 95 -15.66 -9.27 12.16
C ARG A 95 -16.04 -7.88 11.65
N ILE A 96 -15.13 -7.24 10.93
CA ILE A 96 -15.29 -5.86 10.45
C ILE A 96 -15.43 -5.90 8.93
N LEU A 97 -16.48 -5.26 8.41
CA LEU A 97 -16.69 -5.04 6.99
C LEU A 97 -16.56 -3.54 6.70
N ILE A 98 -15.67 -3.18 5.78
CA ILE A 98 -15.53 -1.81 5.28
C ILE A 98 -16.01 -1.79 3.84
N CYS A 99 -16.85 -0.83 3.48
CA CYS A 99 -17.40 -0.66 2.14
C CYS A 99 -17.07 0.73 1.61
N SER A 100 -16.71 0.82 0.33
CA SER A 100 -16.52 2.09 -0.38
C SER A 100 -16.78 1.90 -1.87
N SER A 101 -17.23 2.95 -2.54
CA SER A 101 -17.38 2.99 -4.01
C SER A 101 -16.04 3.20 -4.73
N LYS A 102 -14.97 3.55 -4.01
CA LYS A 102 -13.63 3.74 -4.55
C LYS A 102 -12.68 2.70 -3.98
N LEU A 103 -12.07 1.91 -4.86
CA LEU A 103 -11.12 0.85 -4.48
C LEU A 103 -9.92 1.42 -3.71
N SER A 104 -9.38 2.56 -4.13
CA SER A 104 -8.26 3.23 -3.47
C SER A 104 -8.57 3.55 -2.01
N THR A 105 -9.75 4.12 -1.77
CA THR A 105 -10.22 4.49 -0.43
C THR A 105 -10.49 3.23 0.40
N LEU A 106 -11.11 2.20 -0.19
CA LEU A 106 -11.38 0.93 0.48
C LEU A 106 -10.10 0.29 1.05
N THR A 107 -9.11 0.07 0.17
CA THR A 107 -7.85 -0.57 0.58
C THR A 107 -7.05 0.30 1.53
N ALA A 108 -7.06 1.63 1.31
CA ALA A 108 -6.38 2.55 2.20
C ALA A 108 -6.99 2.53 3.61
N CYS A 109 -8.32 2.48 3.73
CA CYS A 109 -8.98 2.36 5.03
C CYS A 109 -8.60 1.06 5.75
N ILE A 110 -8.49 -0.06 5.03
CA ILE A 110 -8.13 -1.36 5.63
C ILE A 110 -6.66 -1.40 6.05
N HIS A 111 -5.74 -0.90 5.23
CA HIS A 111 -4.31 -0.83 5.58
C HIS A 111 -4.04 0.23 6.66
N GLY A 112 -4.64 1.42 6.53
CA GLY A 112 -4.50 2.53 7.47
C GLY A 112 -5.05 2.21 8.85
N SER A 113 -6.27 1.65 8.94
CA SER A 113 -6.84 1.23 10.24
C SER A 113 -6.03 0.11 10.90
N SER A 114 -5.57 -0.89 10.14
CA SER A 114 -4.73 -1.95 10.68
C SER A 114 -3.37 -1.44 11.17
N ALA A 115 -2.79 -0.42 10.54
CA ALA A 115 -1.52 0.18 10.97
C ALA A 115 -1.63 0.88 12.34
N MET A 116 -2.84 1.32 12.73
CA MET A 116 -3.10 1.92 14.05
C MET A 116 -2.99 0.93 15.21
N LEU A 117 -2.91 -0.38 14.93
CA LEU A 117 -2.72 -1.40 15.97
C LEU A 117 -1.27 -1.51 16.45
N TYR A 118 -0.31 -0.86 15.78
CA TYR A 118 1.11 -0.93 16.15
C TYR A 118 1.31 -0.73 17.67
N PRO A 119 2.07 -1.59 18.37
CA PRO A 119 2.96 -2.64 17.85
C PRO A 119 2.29 -3.99 17.57
N MET A 120 0.97 -4.10 17.72
CA MET A 120 0.20 -5.30 17.38
C MET A 120 -0.15 -5.30 15.89
N TYR A 121 -0.42 -6.49 15.36
CA TYR A 121 -0.90 -6.68 13.99
C TYR A 121 -2.16 -7.52 14.02
N TRP A 122 -3.10 -7.26 13.10
CA TRP A 122 -4.28 -8.11 12.96
C TRP A 122 -3.88 -9.54 12.57
N GLN A 123 -4.38 -10.54 13.31
CA GLN A 123 -3.97 -11.95 13.15
C GLN A 123 -5.01 -12.84 12.45
N HIS A 124 -6.24 -12.36 12.31
CA HIS A 124 -7.34 -13.13 11.71
C HIS A 124 -7.46 -12.83 10.21
N VAL A 125 -8.56 -13.28 9.58
CA VAL A 125 -8.84 -13.04 8.15
C VAL A 125 -8.63 -11.56 7.80
N TYR A 126 -7.77 -11.32 6.82
CA TYR A 126 -7.40 -9.99 6.36
C TYR A 126 -7.49 -9.92 4.83
N ILE A 127 -8.60 -9.38 4.33
CA ILE A 127 -8.89 -9.29 2.90
C ILE A 127 -9.16 -7.81 2.56
N PRO A 128 -8.15 -7.05 2.07
CA PRO A 128 -8.32 -5.64 1.72
C PRO A 128 -9.36 -5.36 0.64
N VAL A 129 -9.62 -6.34 -0.24
CA VAL A 129 -10.68 -6.27 -1.25
C VAL A 129 -11.18 -7.68 -1.47
N LEU A 130 -12.49 -7.90 -1.27
CA LEU A 130 -13.12 -9.20 -1.53
C LEU A 130 -13.74 -9.21 -2.94
N PRO A 131 -13.26 -10.06 -3.87
CA PRO A 131 -13.86 -10.21 -5.18
C PRO A 131 -15.28 -10.79 -5.11
N PRO A 132 -16.17 -10.50 -6.10
CA PRO A 132 -17.56 -10.94 -6.07
C PRO A 132 -17.78 -12.47 -5.98
N HIS A 133 -16.89 -13.26 -6.57
CA HIS A 133 -17.00 -14.72 -6.56
C HIS A 133 -16.60 -15.36 -5.22
N LEU A 134 -16.12 -14.57 -4.27
CA LEU A 134 -15.76 -15.00 -2.91
C LEU A 134 -16.68 -14.37 -1.85
N LEU A 135 -17.84 -13.82 -2.25
CA LEU A 135 -18.77 -13.18 -1.30
C LEU A 135 -19.36 -14.14 -0.27
N ASP A 136 -19.30 -15.46 -0.52
CA ASP A 136 -19.78 -16.49 0.42
C ASP A 136 -18.78 -16.76 1.58
N TYR A 137 -17.60 -16.14 1.56
CA TYR A 137 -16.55 -16.28 2.58
C TYR A 137 -16.87 -15.46 3.84
#